data_AF-A0A849DC69-F1
#
_entry.id   AF-A0A849DC69-F1
#
_cell.length_a   1.000
_cell.length_b   1.000
_cell.length_c   1.000
_cell.angle_alpha   90.00
_cell.angle_beta   90.00
_cell.angle_gamma   90.00
#
_symmetry.space_group_name_H-M   'P 1'
#
loop_
_entity.id
_entity.type
_entity.pdbx_description
1 polymer ?
#
loop_
_entity_poly.entity_id
_entity_poly.type
_entity_poly.pdbx_seq_one_letter_code
_entity_poly.pdbx_strand_id
1 'polypeptide(L)' 'VKVEYYDREGSKHTIEDDDFLAIAIQHEIDHLDGKVFIEKLSYMKRKKFDKEWKRRQKEA' A
#
# COMPACT_ATOMS: atom_id res chain seq x y z
N VAL A 1 5.43 13.47 4.07
CA VAL A 1 5.64 12.90 2.72
C VAL A 1 5.19 13.94 1.70
N LYS A 2 6.01 14.21 0.68
CA LYS A 2 5.67 15.17 -0.38
C LYS A 2 5.48 14.43 -1.68
N VAL A 3 4.29 14.55 -2.28
CA VAL A 3 3.92 13.87 -3.53
C VAL A 3 3.47 14.88 -4.57
N GLU A 4 3.96 14.71 -5.79
CA GLU A 4 3.51 15.45 -6.96
C GLU A 4 2.62 14.55 -7.81
N TYR A 5 1.46 15.05 -8.22
CA TYR A 5 0.54 14.32 -9.08
C TYR A 5 -0.11 15.26 -10.09
N TYR A 6 -0.66 14.69 -11.15
CA TYR A 6 -1.50 15.40 -12.11
C TYR A 6 -2.95 15.08 -11.81
N ASP A 7 -3.81 16.10 -11.82
CA ASP A 7 -5.24 15.87 -11.77
C ASP A 7 -5.77 15.32 -13.10
N ARG A 8 -7.09 15.13 -13.18
CA ARG A 8 -7.77 14.61 -14.38
C ARG A 8 -7.71 15.57 -15.56
N GLU A 9 -7.41 16.84 -15.33
CA GLU A 9 -7.31 17.89 -16.34
C GLU A 9 -5.84 18.10 -16.77
N GLY A 10 -4.89 17.38 -16.16
CA GLY A 10 -3.47 17.48 -16.45
C GLY A 10 -2.76 18.62 -15.72
N SER A 11 -3.40 19.27 -14.74
CA SER A 11 -2.74 20.29 -13.92
C SER A 11 -1.89 19.63 -12.84
N LYS A 12 -0.67 20.16 -12.64
CA LYS A 12 0.27 19.63 -11.65
C LYS A 12 -0.08 20.15 -10.26
N HIS A 13 -0.24 19.23 -9.31
CA HIS A 13 -0.49 19.51 -7.90
C HIS A 13 0.61 18.93 -7.03
N THR A 14 0.78 19.52 -5.85
CA THR A 14 1.72 19.03 -4.84
C THR A 14 0.97 18.93 -3.52
N ILE A 15 1.06 17.76 -2.88
CA ILE A 15 0.49 17.51 -1.57
C ILE A 15 1.60 17.15 -0.59
N GLU A 16 1.55 17.76 0.58
CA GLU A 16 2.47 17.49 1.68
C GLU A 16 1.65 17.19 2.93
N ASP A 17 1.79 15.96 3.41
CA ASP A 17 1.04 15.43 4.55
C ASP A 17 1.93 14.41 5.28
N ASP A 18 1.75 14.25 6.59
CA ASP A 18 2.52 13.33 7.43
C ASP A 18 1.64 12.36 8.24
N ASP A 19 0.33 12.36 8.02
CA ASP A 19 -0.64 11.58 8.78
C ASP A 19 -1.27 10.49 7.89
N PHE A 20 -2.55 10.19 8.10
CA PHE A 20 -3.27 9.11 7.41
C PHE A 20 -3.21 9.21 5.88
N LEU A 21 -3.29 10.43 5.34
CA LEU A 21 -3.27 10.65 3.89
C LEU A 21 -1.89 10.30 3.30
N ALA A 22 -0.81 10.62 4.02
CA ALA A 22 0.53 10.20 3.65
C ALA A 22 0.66 8.66 3.56
N ILE A 23 0.04 7.93 4.48
CA ILE A 23 0.07 6.46 4.51
C ILE A 23 -0.73 5.90 3.32
N ALA A 24 -1.94 6.40 3.08
CA ALA A 24 -2.78 5.96 1.99
C ALA A 24 -2.12 6.20 0.63
N ILE A 25 -1.55 7.38 0.40
CA ILE A 25 -0.87 7.69 -0.86
C ILE A 25 0.32 6.76 -1.09
N GLN A 26 1.13 6.50 -0.07
CA GLN A 26 2.24 5.55 -0.19
C GLN A 26 1.77 4.12 -0.50
N HIS A 27 0.65 3.68 0.09
CA HIS A 27 0.07 2.38 -0.17
C HIS A 27 -0.36 2.22 -1.64
N GLU A 28 -1.02 3.22 -2.19
CA GLU A 28 -1.44 3.20 -3.60
C GLU A 28 -0.23 3.29 -4.54
N ILE A 29 0.79 4.09 -4.19
CA ILE A 29 2.05 4.15 -4.97
C ILE A 29 2.76 2.78 -4.96
N ASP A 30 2.82 2.09 -3.81
CA ASP A 30 3.38 0.73 -3.75
C ASP A 30 2.63 -0.21 -4.72
N HIS A 31 1.31 -0.07 -4.84
CA HIS A 31 0.52 -0.85 -5.78
C HIS A 31 0.85 -0.55 -7.25
N LEU A 32 1.15 0.71 -7.59
CA LEU A 32 1.64 1.06 -8.93
C LEU A 32 2.99 0.40 -9.25
N ASP A 33 3.84 0.23 -8.24
CA ASP A 33 5.11 -0.50 -8.32
C ASP A 33 4.94 -2.04 -8.33
N GLY A 34 3.71 -2.54 -8.19
CA GLY A 34 3.43 -3.98 -8.03
C GLY A 34 3.85 -4.54 -6.67
N LYS A 35 4.17 -3.68 -5.70
CA LYS A 35 4.51 -4.05 -4.33
C LYS A 35 3.25 -4.10 -3.47
N VAL A 36 3.21 -5.04 -2.55
CA VAL A 36 2.09 -5.17 -1.60
C VAL A 36 2.59 -4.99 -0.18
N PHE A 37 1.76 -4.45 0.70
CA PHE A 37 2.15 -4.17 2.10
C PHE A 37 2.69 -5.42 2.83
N ILE A 38 2.25 -6.61 2.43
CA ILE A 38 2.66 -7.90 3.00
C ILE A 38 4.17 -8.12 2.85
N GLU A 39 4.79 -7.55 1.82
CA GLU A 39 6.24 -7.62 1.58
C GLU A 39 7.03 -6.73 2.55
N LYS A 40 6.40 -5.69 3.09
CA LYS A 40 6.99 -4.82 4.12
C LYS A 40 6.89 -5.44 5.53
N LEU A 41 6.15 -6.54 5.70
CA LEU A 41 6.05 -7.23 6.98
C LEU A 41 7.32 -8.02 7.29
N SER A 42 7.67 -8.10 8.57
CA SER A 42 8.75 -9.00 9.02
C SER A 42 8.43 -10.46 8.69
N TYR A 43 9.46 -11.27 8.50
CA TYR A 43 9.34 -12.69 8.12
C TYR A 43 8.31 -13.47 8.98
N MET A 44 8.32 -13.24 10.30
CA MET A 44 7.38 -13.88 11.22
C MET A 44 5.92 -13.48 10.98
N LYS A 45 5.66 -12.17 10.74
CA LYS A 45 4.31 -11.66 10.45
C LYS A 45 3.81 -12.17 9.10
N ARG A 46 4.67 -12.20 8.08
CA ARG A 46 4.35 -12.77 6.76
C ARG A 46 3.97 -14.25 6.86
N LYS A 47 4.73 -15.05 7.62
CA LYS A 47 4.43 -16.48 7.84
C LYS A 47 3.09 -16.71 8.53
N LYS A 48 2.73 -15.87 9.51
CA LYS A 48 1.42 -15.92 10.17
C LYS A 48 0.30 -15.60 9.19
N PHE A 49 0.45 -14.52 8.40
CA PHE A 49 -0.51 -14.12 7.38
C PHE A 49 -0.74 -15.22 6.34
N ASP A 50 0.32 -15.81 5.78
CA ASP A 50 0.22 -16.88 4.78
C ASP A 50 -0.51 -18.12 5.33
N LYS A 51 -0.25 -18.49 6.60
CA LYS A 51 -0.94 -19.60 7.26
C LYS A 51 -2.45 -19.31 7.42
N GLU A 52 -2.81 -18.12 7.85
CA GLU A 52 -4.22 -17.71 7.99
C GLU A 52 -4.92 -17.60 6.62
N TRP A 53 -4.23 -17.06 5.62
CA TRP A 53 -4.72 -16.94 4.25
C TRP A 53 -5.03 -18.30 3.62
N LYS A 54 -4.09 -19.25 3.69
CA LYS A 54 -4.26 -20.62 3.20
C LYS A 54 -5.40 -21.36 3.90
N ARG A 55 -5.63 -21.09 5.20
CA ARG A 55 -6.77 -21.67 5.92
C ARG A 55 -8.09 -21.14 5.37
N ARG A 56 -8.22 -19.81 5.19
CA ARG A 56 -9.43 -19.18 4.63
C ARG A 56 -9.76 -19.67 3.22
N GLN A 57 -8.75 -19.88 2.38
CA GLN A 57 -8.93 -20.41 1.01
C GLN A 57 -9.44 -21.86 0.97
N LYS A 58 -9.25 -22.65 2.04
CA LYS A 58 -9.78 -24.03 2.13
C LYS A 58 -11.20 -24.09 2.70
N GLU A 59 -11.65 -23.03 3.35
CA GLU A 59 -12.96 -22.93 3.99
C GLU A 59 -14.01 -22.26 3.07
N ALA A 60 -13.58 -21.71 1.93
CA ALA A 60 -14.42 -21.16 0.86
C ALA A 60 -14.60 -22.19 -0.26
#